data_AF-A0A072VM39-F1
#
_entry.id   AF-A0A072VM39-F1
#
_cell.length_a   1.000
_cell.length_b   1.000
_cell.length_c   1.000
_cell.angle_alpha   90.00
_cell.angle_beta   90.00
_cell.angle_gamma   90.00
#
_symmetry.space_group_name_H-M   'P 1'
#
loop_
_entity.id
_entity.type
_entity.pdbx_description
1 polymer ?
#
loop_
_entity_poly.entity_id
_entity_poly.type
_entity_poly.pdbx_seq_one_letter_code
_entity_poly.pdbx_strand_id
1 'polypeptide(L)'
;MAYVDEDGTSGSGEDLNMLDGHKRRPTVVVPSGSGGRKRKATGDTIVDAMLEIAAASKMRASAILKNEDMFSISKCIKVLDKMRGVDERVYFHALDLFENSSSAREIFISIKSGKRLPWLQCKCGVPFG
;
A
#
# COMPACT_ATOMS: atom_id res chain seq x y z
N MET A 1 -38.63 22.50 8.29
CA MET A 1 -38.98 23.85 7.81
C MET A 1 -38.02 24.83 8.48
N ALA A 2 -37.52 25.82 7.73
CA ALA A 2 -36.46 26.83 8.04
C ALA A 2 -35.02 26.25 8.04
N TYR A 3 -34.04 26.58 7.18
CA TYR A 3 -33.63 27.76 6.37
C TYR A 3 -32.90 28.89 7.14
N VAL A 4 -31.80 29.38 6.52
CA VAL A 4 -30.86 30.53 6.78
C VAL A 4 -29.79 30.32 7.87
N ASP A 5 -28.46 30.41 7.65
CA ASP A 5 -27.55 31.42 7.03
C ASP A 5 -27.38 32.70 7.87
N GLU A 6 -26.14 33.05 8.25
CA GLU A 6 -25.63 34.42 8.42
C GLU A 6 -24.16 34.43 8.87
N ASP A 7 -23.32 34.95 7.98
CA ASP A 7 -21.93 35.35 8.16
C ASP A 7 -21.78 36.48 9.19
N GLY A 8 -20.87 36.31 10.14
CA GLY A 8 -20.49 37.34 11.11
C GLY A 8 -19.06 37.82 10.86
N THR A 9 -18.87 38.63 9.81
CA THR A 9 -17.64 39.39 9.60
C THR A 9 -17.35 40.29 10.81
N SER A 10 -16.15 40.17 11.39
CA SER A 10 -15.69 41.08 12.43
C SER A 10 -14.42 41.75 11.94
N GLY A 11 -14.61 42.87 11.25
CA GLY A 11 -13.54 43.81 10.95
C GLY A 11 -13.19 44.62 12.21
N SER A 12 -11.90 44.69 12.52
CA SER A 12 -11.35 45.70 13.41
C SER A 12 -10.31 46.47 12.60
N GLY A 13 -10.66 47.68 12.20
CA GLY A 13 -9.74 48.64 11.60
C GLY A 13 -9.28 49.63 12.65
N GLU A 14 -7.99 49.97 12.61
CA GLU A 14 -7.33 51.19 13.09
C GLU A 14 -5.82 50.99 12.84
N ASP A 15 -4.97 51.94 12.49
CA ASP A 15 -5.06 53.27 11.89
C ASP A 15 -3.62 53.60 11.40
N LEU A 16 -3.53 54.67 10.62
CA LEU A 16 -2.40 55.02 9.76
C LEU A 16 -1.14 55.53 10.49
N ASN A 17 0.00 55.24 9.87
CA ASN A 17 1.13 56.15 9.64
C ASN A 17 2.09 56.52 10.80
N MET A 18 3.33 56.03 10.72
CA MET A 18 4.52 56.83 11.04
C MET A 18 5.63 56.59 10.02
N LEU A 19 5.99 57.69 9.38
CA LEU A 19 7.10 57.89 8.47
C LEU A 19 8.40 57.99 9.28
N ASP A 20 9.51 57.69 8.60
CA ASP A 20 10.86 58.21 8.85
C ASP A 20 11.76 57.45 9.84
N GLY A 21 13.00 57.21 9.38
CA GLY A 21 14.05 56.52 10.14
C GLY A 21 15.17 55.92 9.30
N HIS A 22 15.89 56.77 8.55
CA HIS A 22 17.06 56.40 7.74
C HIS A 22 18.21 55.77 8.56
N LYS A 23 18.57 54.50 8.31
CA LYS A 23 19.93 53.99 8.61
C LYS A 23 20.38 52.82 7.72
N ARG A 24 21.04 53.20 6.61
CA ARG A 24 22.11 52.51 5.84
C ARG A 24 22.44 51.04 6.19
N ARG A 25 22.25 50.09 5.24
CA ARG A 25 23.14 48.94 4.84
C ARG A 25 22.44 47.94 3.90
N PRO A 26 23.16 47.13 3.09
CA PRO A 26 23.66 47.42 1.75
C PRO A 26 22.85 46.76 0.61
N THR A 27 22.92 47.35 -0.58
CA THR A 27 22.32 46.94 -1.85
C THR A 27 22.74 45.51 -2.25
N VAL A 28 21.81 44.56 -2.19
CA VAL A 28 21.92 43.32 -2.97
C VAL A 28 21.41 43.63 -4.37
N VAL A 29 22.34 43.71 -5.32
CA VAL A 29 22.04 43.75 -6.75
C VAL A 29 21.36 42.44 -7.15
N VAL A 30 20.07 42.51 -7.48
CA VAL A 30 19.35 41.43 -8.15
C VAL A 30 19.54 41.63 -9.66
N PRO A 31 20.18 40.71 -10.39
CA PRO A 31 20.15 40.78 -11.84
C PRO A 31 18.76 40.34 -12.31
N SER A 32 18.00 41.29 -12.86
CA SER A 32 16.85 41.01 -13.69
C SER A 32 17.35 40.42 -15.01
N GLY A 33 17.31 39.10 -15.12
CA GLY A 33 17.61 38.34 -16.32
C GLY A 33 16.36 37.64 -16.82
N SER A 34 15.50 38.40 -17.50
CA SER A 34 14.44 37.88 -18.36
C SER A 34 15.07 37.07 -19.51
N GLY A 35 15.25 35.78 -19.29
CA GLY A 35 15.62 34.81 -20.32
C GLY A 35 14.63 33.66 -20.25
N GLY A 36 13.62 33.69 -21.13
CA GLY A 36 12.59 32.66 -21.23
C GLY A 36 13.19 31.27 -21.43
N ARG A 37 13.37 30.53 -20.35
CA ARG A 37 13.74 29.12 -20.39
C ARG A 37 12.48 28.35 -20.79
N LYS A 38 12.32 28.17 -22.10
CA LYS A 38 11.34 27.28 -22.72
C LYS A 38 11.55 25.87 -22.15
N ARG A 39 10.85 25.53 -21.06
CA ARG A 39 10.82 24.19 -20.47
C ARG A 39 10.04 23.27 -21.42
N LYS A 40 10.72 22.78 -22.45
CA LYS A 40 10.19 21.82 -23.43
C LYS A 40 10.94 20.50 -23.26
N ALA A 41 10.82 19.89 -22.08
CA ALA A 41 11.48 18.61 -21.78
C ALA A 41 10.79 17.81 -20.66
N THR A 42 9.53 18.14 -20.31
CA THR A 42 8.84 17.52 -19.15
C THR A 42 7.72 16.56 -19.55
N GLY A 43 7.22 16.63 -20.79
CA GLY A 43 6.17 15.73 -21.25
C GLY A 43 6.65 14.28 -21.42
N ASP A 44 7.86 14.12 -21.96
CA ASP A 44 8.43 12.80 -22.25
C ASP A 44 8.74 12.02 -20.95
N THR A 45 9.24 12.72 -19.92
CA THR A 45 9.51 12.13 -18.60
C THR A 45 8.23 11.72 -17.86
N ILE A 46 7.10 12.39 -18.11
CA ILE A 46 5.81 12.03 -17.49
C ILE A 46 5.23 10.80 -18.18
N VAL A 47 5.31 10.73 -19.51
CA VAL A 47 4.87 9.55 -20.28
C VAL A 47 5.71 8.33 -19.90
N ASP A 48 7.03 8.50 -19.77
CA ASP A 48 7.94 7.43 -19.33
C ASP A 48 7.63 6.96 -17.89
N ALA A 49 7.42 7.90 -16.97
CA ALA A 49 7.00 7.57 -15.59
C ALA A 49 5.63 6.86 -15.55
N MET A 50 4.67 7.25 -16.41
CA MET A 50 3.38 6.56 -16.50
C MET A 50 3.52 5.15 -17.07
N LEU A 51 4.38 4.96 -18.08
CA LEU A 51 4.74 3.65 -18.62
C LEU A 51 5.42 2.77 -17.58
N GLU A 52 6.30 3.33 -16.76
CA GLU A 52 6.95 2.64 -15.65
C GLU A 52 5.94 2.25 -14.56
N ILE A 53 5.03 3.15 -14.18
CA ILE A 53 3.93 2.88 -13.25
C ILE A 53 3.01 1.79 -13.80
N ALA A 54 2.67 1.83 -15.10
CA ALA A 54 1.84 0.82 -15.75
C ALA A 54 2.56 -0.54 -15.82
N ALA A 55 3.85 -0.56 -16.14
CA ALA A 55 4.68 -1.76 -16.17
C ALA A 55 4.80 -2.37 -14.76
N ALA A 56 5.10 -1.57 -13.75
CA ALA A 56 5.17 -2.00 -12.34
C ALA A 56 3.81 -2.52 -11.86
N SER A 57 2.71 -1.85 -12.22
CA SER A 57 1.35 -2.27 -11.85
C SER A 57 0.97 -3.60 -12.51
N LYS A 58 1.30 -3.79 -13.79
CA LYS A 58 1.10 -5.05 -14.51
C LYS A 58 1.94 -6.19 -13.91
N MET A 59 3.18 -5.93 -13.50
CA MET A 59 4.03 -6.92 -12.83
C MET A 59 3.45 -7.35 -11.48
N ARG A 60 2.91 -6.42 -10.69
CA ARG A 60 2.20 -6.77 -9.44
C ARG A 60 0.93 -7.58 -9.71
N ALA A 61 0.11 -7.17 -10.68
CA ALA A 61 -1.13 -7.88 -11.03
C ALA A 61 -0.88 -9.29 -11.61
N SER A 62 0.13 -9.45 -12.46
CA SER A 62 0.51 -10.75 -13.03
C SER A 62 1.14 -11.70 -12.03
N ALA A 63 1.84 -11.19 -11.02
CA ALA A 63 2.27 -12.01 -9.88
C ALA A 63 1.04 -12.55 -9.13
N ILE A 64 0.02 -11.73 -8.89
CA ILE A 64 -1.20 -12.17 -8.19
C ILE A 64 -1.93 -13.28 -8.98
N LEU A 65 -2.08 -13.16 -10.31
CA LEU A 65 -2.79 -14.15 -11.13
C LEU A 65 -2.03 -15.48 -11.32
N LYS A 66 -0.70 -15.46 -11.35
CA LYS A 66 0.12 -16.70 -11.48
C LYS A 66 0.27 -17.47 -10.17
N ASN A 67 -0.04 -16.85 -9.04
CA ASN A 67 0.07 -17.47 -7.72
C ASN A 67 -1.06 -18.48 -7.43
N GLU A 68 -2.20 -18.41 -8.14
CA GLU A 68 -3.31 -19.33 -7.87
C GLU A 68 -2.97 -20.79 -8.18
N ASP A 69 -2.13 -21.05 -9.19
CA ASP A 69 -1.68 -22.41 -9.51
C ASP A 69 -0.64 -22.91 -8.49
N MET A 70 0.28 -22.02 -8.09
CA MET A 70 1.31 -22.34 -7.09
C MET A 70 0.72 -22.67 -5.72
N PHE A 71 -0.39 -22.04 -5.35
CA PHE A 71 -1.12 -22.25 -4.11
C PHE A 71 -2.47 -22.95 -4.31
N SER A 72 -2.61 -23.72 -5.40
CA SER A 72 -3.83 -24.47 -5.68
C SER A 72 -4.17 -25.43 -4.54
N ILE A 73 -5.48 -25.70 -4.35
CA ILE A 73 -5.97 -26.64 -3.33
C ILE A 73 -5.28 -28.00 -3.52
N SER A 74 -5.19 -28.48 -4.76
CA SER A 74 -4.52 -29.73 -5.12
C SER A 74 -3.06 -29.79 -4.67
N LYS A 75 -2.33 -28.66 -4.71
CA LYS A 75 -0.94 -28.58 -4.22
C LYS A 75 -0.90 -28.66 -2.70
N CYS A 76 -1.81 -27.95 -2.02
CA CYS A 76 -1.92 -27.97 -0.56
C CYS A 76 -2.23 -29.38 -0.04
N ILE A 77 -3.19 -30.08 -0.66
CA ILE A 77 -3.54 -31.47 -0.33
C ILE A 77 -2.33 -32.39 -0.49
N LYS A 78 -1.65 -32.35 -1.65
CA LYS A 78 -0.44 -33.16 -1.89
C LYS A 78 0.67 -32.92 -0.87
N VAL A 79 0.78 -31.70 -0.34
CA VAL A 79 1.74 -31.36 0.70
C VAL A 79 1.26 -31.87 2.06
N LEU A 80 -0.02 -31.75 2.36
CA LEU A 80 -0.66 -32.26 3.57
C LEU A 80 -0.52 -33.79 3.68
N ASP A 81 -0.77 -34.53 2.60
CA ASP A 81 -0.66 -35.99 2.54
C ASP A 81 0.76 -36.50 2.81
N LYS A 82 1.77 -35.68 2.50
CA LYS A 82 3.18 -36.01 2.74
C LYS A 82 3.63 -35.74 4.17
N MET A 83 2.83 -35.03 4.96
CA MET A 83 3.13 -34.74 6.35
C MET A 83 2.82 -35.98 7.21
N ARG A 84 3.76 -36.36 8.10
CA ARG A 84 3.53 -37.41 9.10
C ARG A 84 2.99 -36.80 10.39
N GLY A 85 2.12 -37.55 11.08
CA GLY A 85 1.60 -37.14 12.40
C GLY A 85 0.49 -36.10 12.34
N VAL A 86 -0.16 -35.92 11.19
CA VAL A 86 -1.39 -35.13 11.10
C VAL A 86 -2.53 -35.99 11.62
N ASP A 87 -3.19 -35.54 12.69
CA ASP A 87 -4.42 -36.16 13.20
C ASP A 87 -5.54 -36.04 12.17
N GLU A 88 -6.41 -37.04 12.09
CA GLU A 88 -7.49 -37.08 11.09
C GLU A 88 -8.43 -35.86 11.21
N ARG A 89 -8.72 -35.38 12.43
CA ARG A 89 -9.54 -34.16 12.60
C ARG A 89 -8.83 -32.92 12.07
N VAL A 90 -7.52 -32.80 12.34
CA VAL A 90 -6.71 -31.69 11.82
C VAL A 90 -6.63 -31.74 10.30
N TYR A 91 -6.57 -32.95 9.71
CA TYR A 91 -6.55 -33.13 8.27
C TYR A 91 -7.83 -32.58 7.62
N PHE A 92 -9.00 -33.03 8.06
CA PHE A 92 -10.27 -32.56 7.49
C PHE A 92 -10.49 -31.05 7.70
N HIS A 93 -10.14 -30.55 8.88
CA HIS A 93 -10.26 -29.12 9.17
C HIS A 93 -9.29 -28.27 8.32
N ALA A 94 -8.13 -28.82 7.95
CA ALA A 94 -7.21 -28.18 7.01
C ALA A 94 -7.78 -28.15 5.58
N LEU A 95 -8.50 -29.19 5.15
CA LEU A 95 -9.18 -29.20 3.85
C LEU A 95 -10.22 -28.08 3.78
N ASP A 96 -11.07 -27.97 4.80
CA ASP A 96 -12.05 -26.89 4.90
C ASP A 96 -11.36 -25.51 4.90
N LEU A 97 -10.25 -25.36 5.62
CA LEU A 97 -9.48 -24.12 5.64
C LEU A 97 -8.95 -23.74 4.25
N PHE A 98 -8.46 -24.71 3.47
CA PHE A 98 -7.93 -24.47 2.13
C PHE A 98 -9.03 -24.16 1.10
N GLU A 99 -10.21 -24.76 1.25
CA GLU A 99 -11.36 -24.47 0.40
C GLU A 99 -11.90 -23.06 0.64
N ASN A 100 -11.97 -22.64 1.90
CA ASN A 100 -12.56 -21.35 2.29
C ASN A 100 -11.58 -20.17 2.26
N SER A 101 -10.26 -20.40 2.22
CA SER A 101 -9.26 -19.33 2.35
C SER A 101 -8.06 -19.46 1.41
N SER A 102 -7.98 -18.56 0.43
CA SER A 102 -6.82 -18.42 -0.47
C SER A 102 -5.53 -18.03 0.26
N SER A 103 -5.61 -17.16 1.27
CA SER A 103 -4.45 -16.73 2.05
C SER A 103 -3.91 -17.86 2.94
N ALA A 104 -4.78 -18.73 3.46
CA ALA A 104 -4.33 -19.91 4.21
C ALA A 104 -3.51 -20.87 3.33
N ARG A 105 -3.91 -21.06 2.07
CA ARG A 105 -3.16 -21.88 1.09
C ARG A 105 -1.76 -21.32 0.84
N GLU A 106 -1.66 -20.03 0.59
CA GLU A 106 -0.38 -19.34 0.37
C GLU A 106 0.55 -19.47 1.58
N ILE A 107 0.02 -19.20 2.79
CA ILE A 107 0.78 -19.33 4.03
C ILE A 107 1.26 -20.78 4.20
N PHE A 108 0.37 -21.76 4.06
CA PHE A 108 0.69 -23.17 4.26
C PHE A 108 1.81 -23.69 3.34
N ILE A 109 1.77 -23.30 2.06
CA ILE A 109 2.81 -23.66 1.10
C ILE A 109 4.13 -22.95 1.43
N SER A 110 4.07 -21.68 1.82
CA SER A 110 5.24 -20.83 2.09
C SER A 110 5.96 -21.15 3.40
N ILE A 111 5.26 -21.65 4.42
CA ILE A 111 5.88 -22.03 5.69
C ILE A 111 6.74 -23.29 5.56
N LYS A 112 7.83 -23.33 6.35
CA LYS A 112 8.75 -24.47 6.41
C LYS A 112 8.02 -25.72 6.89
N SER A 113 8.36 -26.89 6.33
CA SER A 113 7.68 -28.17 6.61
C SER A 113 7.51 -28.48 8.10
N GLY A 114 8.54 -28.25 8.92
CA GLY A 114 8.49 -28.48 10.38
C GLY A 114 7.58 -27.52 11.17
N LYS A 115 7.07 -26.46 10.55
CA LYS A 115 6.14 -25.50 11.17
C LYS A 115 4.70 -25.65 10.67
N ARG A 116 4.46 -26.48 9.66
CA ARG A 116 3.12 -26.70 9.07
C ARG A 116 2.13 -27.31 10.05
N LEU A 117 2.52 -28.38 10.74
CA LEU A 117 1.64 -29.07 11.68
C LEU A 117 1.24 -28.19 12.89
N PRO A 118 2.19 -27.53 13.60
CA PRO A 118 1.83 -26.59 14.66
C PRO A 118 0.95 -25.43 14.20
N TRP A 119 1.18 -24.94 12.97
CA TRP A 119 0.36 -23.88 12.39
C TRP A 119 -1.07 -24.36 12.12
N LEU A 120 -1.24 -25.56 11.56
CA LEU A 120 -2.56 -26.16 11.35
C LEU A 120 -3.29 -26.39 12.68
N GLN A 121 -2.61 -26.95 13.69
CA GLN A 121 -3.21 -27.17 15.02
C GLN A 121 -3.69 -25.87 15.65
N CYS A 122 -2.88 -24.80 15.55
CA CYS A 122 -3.27 -23.47 16.02
C CYS A 122 -4.49 -22.91 15.27
N LYS A 123 -4.58 -23.14 13.94
CA LYS A 123 -5.72 -22.70 13.12
C LYS A 123 -6.98 -23.53 13.36
N CYS A 124 -6.84 -24.81 13.63
CA CYS A 124 -7.96 -25.74 13.86
C CYS A 124 -8.43 -25.73 15.33
N GLY A 125 -7.83 -24.89 16.19
CA GLY A 125 -8.18 -24.81 17.61
C GLY A 125 -7.91 -26.09 18.39
N VAL A 126 -7.07 -27.00 17.87
CA VAL A 126 -6.78 -28.28 18.51
C VAL A 126 -5.61 -28.06 19.47
N PRO A 127 -5.81 -28.19 20.80
CA PRO A 127 -4.72 -28.05 21.75
C PRO A 127 -3.70 -29.17 21.52
N PHE A 128 -2.41 -28.84 21.69
CA PHE A 128 -1.33 -29.82 21.70
C PHE A 128 -1.59 -30.81 22.85
N GLY A 129 -2.04 -32.02 22.53
CA GLY A 129 -2.30 -33.10 23.48
C GLY A 129 -1.44 -34.30 23.16
#